data_AF-A0A5M4D4X9-F1
#
_entry.id   AF-A0A5M4D4X9-F1
#
_cell.length_a   1.000
_cell.length_b   1.000
_cell.length_c   1.000
_cell.angle_alpha   90.00
_cell.angle_beta   90.00
_cell.angle_gamma   90.00
#
_symmetry.space_group_name_H-M   'P 1'
#
loop_
_entity.id
_entity.type
_entity.pdbx_description
1 polymer ?
#
loop_
_entity_poly.entity_id
_entity_poly.type
_entity_poly.pdbx_seq_one_letter_code
_entity_poly.pdbx_strand_id
1 'polypeptide(L)' 'MENVIQQLLDNEDTLLMLLIAGTVVICSLFSAVTKIATGMARERTRREIAAYIAEGSMSPEQGERILNSRQRA' A
#
# COMPACT_ATOMS: atom_id res chain seq x y z
N MET A 1 16.04 -32.40 8.04
CA MET A 1 15.67 -31.25 7.16
C MET A 1 15.41 -31.71 5.74
N GLU A 2 16.31 -32.48 5.14
CA GLU A 2 16.12 -33.04 3.78
C GLU A 2 14.87 -33.91 3.64
N ASN A 3 14.57 -34.77 4.63
CA ASN A 3 13.38 -35.61 4.63
C ASN A 3 12.04 -34.83 4.63
N VAL A 4 12.02 -33.65 5.25
CA VAL A 4 10.80 -32.81 5.32
C VAL A 4 10.57 -32.10 3.99
N ILE A 5 11.65 -31.63 3.36
CA ILE A 5 11.57 -30.98 2.05
C ILE A 5 11.13 -31.98 0.98
N GLN A 6 11.66 -33.23 1.03
CA GLN A 6 11.22 -34.29 0.13
C GLN A 6 9.76 -34.70 0.36
N GLN A 7 9.32 -34.85 1.62
CA GLN A 7 7.89 -35.11 1.92
C GLN A 7 6.96 -34.01 1.44
N LEU A 8 7.40 -32.75 1.45
CA LEU A 8 6.60 -31.63 0.95
C LEU A 8 6.56 -31.56 -0.58
N LEU A 9 7.62 -32.00 -1.27
CA LEU A 9 7.68 -32.06 -2.73
C LEU A 9 6.90 -33.26 -3.29
N ASP A 10 6.87 -34.39 -2.59
CA ASP A 10 6.14 -35.59 -3.03
C ASP A 10 4.62 -35.47 -2.84
N ASN A 11 4.16 -34.57 -1.95
CA ASN A 11 2.73 -34.32 -1.73
C ASN A 11 2.26 -33.07 -2.51
N GLU A 12 1.92 -33.26 -3.78
CA GLU A 12 1.47 -32.19 -4.69
C GLU A 12 0.35 -31.31 -4.10
N ASP A 13 -0.65 -31.92 -3.46
CA ASP A 13 -1.77 -31.19 -2.83
C ASP A 13 -1.31 -30.26 -1.69
N THR A 14 -0.36 -30.72 -0.88
CA THR A 14 0.17 -29.94 0.25
C THR A 14 1.04 -28.79 -0.26
N LEU A 15 1.83 -29.04 -1.32
CA LEU A 15 2.64 -28.04 -1.98
C LEU A 15 1.77 -26.93 -2.60
N LEU A 16 0.71 -27.31 -3.33
CA LEU A 16 -0.23 -26.35 -3.92
C LEU A 16 -0.92 -25.51 -2.85
N MET A 17 -1.38 -26.12 -1.76
CA MET A 17 -2.00 -25.39 -0.64
C MET A 17 -1.02 -24.38 -0.02
N LEU A 18 0.24 -24.78 0.18
CA LEU A 18 1.27 -23.91 0.75
C LEU A 18 1.62 -22.74 -0.17
N LEU A 19 1.69 -22.97 -1.49
CA LEU A 19 1.95 -21.91 -2.47
C LEU A 19 0.79 -20.89 -2.52
N ILE A 20 -0.46 -21.34 -2.49
CA ILE A 20 -1.62 -20.44 -2.48
C ILE A 20 -1.62 -19.62 -1.19
N ALA A 21 -1.47 -20.29 -0.03
CA ALA A 21 -1.43 -19.61 1.26
C ALA A 21 -0.28 -18.59 1.33
N GLY A 22 0.91 -18.97 0.87
CA GLY A 22 2.07 -18.08 0.81
C GLY A 22 1.82 -16.86 -0.09
N THR A 23 1.24 -17.07 -1.27
CA THR A 23 0.93 -16.00 -2.22
C THR A 23 -0.07 -15.00 -1.64
N VAL A 24 -1.15 -15.49 -1.01
CA VAL A 24 -2.16 -14.62 -0.38
C VAL A 24 -1.55 -13.78 0.73
N VAL A 25 -0.70 -14.37 1.58
CA VAL A 25 -0.02 -13.63 2.65
C VAL A 25 0.89 -12.55 2.07
N ILE A 26 1.69 -12.88 1.05
CA ILE A 26 2.59 -11.93 0.40
C ILE A 26 1.80 -10.77 -0.22
N CYS A 27 0.75 -11.05 -1.01
CA CYS A 27 -0.10 -10.02 -1.62
C CYS A 27 -0.78 -9.13 -0.57
N SER A 28 -1.21 -9.70 0.56
CA SER A 28 -1.84 -8.96 1.65
C SER A 28 -0.86 -8.00 2.32
N LEU A 29 0.39 -8.42 2.54
CA LEU A 29 1.45 -7.58 3.09
C LEU A 29 1.76 -6.39 2.16
N PHE A 30 1.94 -6.64 0.87
CA PHE A 30 2.17 -5.56 -0.10
C PHE A 30 1.01 -4.55 -0.13
N SER A 31 -0.23 -5.04 -0.07
CA SER A 31 -1.42 -4.20 -0.02
C SER A 31 -1.47 -3.33 1.24
N ALA A 32 -1.11 -3.90 2.40
CA ALA A 32 -1.07 -3.16 3.66
C ALA A 32 -0.01 -2.05 3.65
N VAL A 33 1.21 -2.36 3.22
CA VAL A 33 2.30 -1.38 3.11
C VAL A 33 1.93 -0.24 2.16
N THR A 34 1.31 -0.58 1.02
CA THR A 34 0.87 0.42 0.04
C THR A 34 -0.19 1.36 0.63
N LYS A 35 -1.15 0.83 1.38
CA LYS A 35 -2.17 1.65 2.06
C LYS A 35 -1.57 2.58 3.11
N ILE A 36 -0.58 2.12 3.87
CA ILE A 36 0.13 2.94 4.85
C ILE A 36 0.88 4.08 4.14
N ALA A 37 1.70 3.75 3.14
CA ALA A 37 2.49 4.74 2.42
C ALA A 37 1.62 5.81 1.74
N THR A 38 0.52 5.39 1.10
CA THR A 38 -0.43 6.32 0.47
C THR A 38 -1.17 7.17 1.50
N GLY A 39 -1.54 6.61 2.66
CA GLY A 39 -2.13 7.36 3.77
C GLY A 39 -1.20 8.44 4.32
N MET A 40 0.08 8.09 4.55
CA MET A 40 1.10 9.04 4.99
C MET A 40 1.35 10.15 3.97
N ALA A 41 1.46 9.81 2.68
CA ALA A 41 1.67 10.79 1.62
C ALA A 41 0.48 11.77 1.51
N ARG A 42 -0.75 11.29 1.66
CA ARG A 42 -1.96 12.13 1.67
C ARG A 42 -1.95 13.13 2.82
N GLU A 43 -1.60 12.67 4.01
CA GLU A 43 -1.54 13.52 5.19
C GLU A 43 -0.42 14.57 5.08
N ARG A 44 0.75 14.16 4.59
CA ARG A 44 1.86 15.08 4.30
C ARG A 44 1.44 16.17 3.32
N THR A 45 0.83 15.80 2.18
CA THR A 45 0.35 16.78 1.20
C THR A 45 -0.69 17.73 1.80
N ARG A 46 -1.62 17.26 2.65
CA ARG A 46 -2.57 18.16 3.32
C ARG A 46 -1.88 19.21 4.20
N ARG A 47 -0.84 18.80 4.95
CA ARG A 47 -0.06 19.70 5.79
C ARG A 47 0.75 20.71 4.97
N GLU A 48 1.34 20.26 3.87
CA GLU A 48 2.08 21.12 2.95
C GLU A 48 1.16 22.17 2.30
N ILE A 49 -0.03 21.76 1.83
CA ILE A 49 -1.03 22.70 1.28
C ILE A 49 -1.44 23.74 2.34
N ALA A 50 -1.70 23.31 3.57
CA ALA A 50 -2.04 24.24 4.65
C ALA A 50 -0.91 25.24 4.95
N ALA A 51 0.35 24.78 4.94
CA ALA A 51 1.51 25.65 5.10
C ALA A 51 1.62 26.67 3.95
N TYR A 52 1.50 26.24 2.69
CA TYR A 52 1.56 27.14 1.54
C TYR A 52 0.44 28.18 1.53
N ILE A 53 -0.76 27.83 2.00
CA ILE A 53 -1.85 28.78 2.18
C ILE A 53 -1.53 29.78 3.29
N ALA A 54 -1.00 29.31 4.44
CA ALA A 54 -0.62 30.17 5.55
C ALA A 54 0.54 31.13 5.21
N GLU A 55 1.47 30.67 4.37
CA GLU A 55 2.57 31.48 3.81
C GLU A 55 2.11 32.42 2.68
N GLY A 56 0.90 32.23 2.15
CA GLY A 56 0.34 33.02 1.05
C GLY A 56 0.91 32.67 -0.33
N SER A 57 1.70 31.59 -0.45
CA SER A 57 2.26 31.11 -1.72
C SER A 57 1.27 30.28 -2.55
N MET A 58 0.11 29.93 -1.97
CA MET A 58 -0.99 29.23 -2.62
C MET A 58 -2.33 29.81 -2.17
N SER A 59 -3.29 29.98 -3.08
CA SER A 59 -4.65 30.39 -2.71
C SER A 59 -5.46 29.21 -2.15
N PRO A 60 -6.43 29.45 -1.24
CA PRO A 60 -7.32 28.39 -0.74
C PRO A 60 -8.05 27.61 -1.85
N GLU A 61 -8.47 28.30 -2.91
CA GLU A 61 -9.17 27.71 -4.06
C GLU A 61 -8.23 26.80 -4.86
N GLN A 62 -6.95 27.15 -4.97
CA GLN A 62 -5.95 26.28 -5.59
C GLN A 62 -5.73 25.02 -4.73
N GLY A 63 -5.64 25.18 -3.41
CA GLY A 63 -5.53 24.06 -2.47
C GLY A 63 -6.71 23.10 -2.56
N GLU A 64 -7.93 23.62 -2.62
CA GLU A 64 -9.17 22.85 -2.80
C GLU A 64 -9.14 22.01 -4.08
N ARG A 65 -8.73 22.62 -5.20
CA ARG A 65 -8.59 21.91 -6.49
C ARG A 65 -7.55 20.79 -6.43
N ILE A 66 -6.40 21.01 -5.78
CA ILE A 66 -5.37 19.98 -5.63
C ILE A 66 -5.88 18.81 -4.79
N LEU A 67 -6.55 19.08 -3.68
CA LEU A 67 -7.14 18.04 -2.83
C LEU A 67 -8.18 17.21 -3.58
N ASN A 68 -9.02 17.86 -4.39
CA ASN A 68 -10.08 17.20 -5.16
C ASN A 68 -9.56 16.48 -6.42
N SER A 69 -8.44 16.91 -7.00
CA SER A 69 -7.82 16.25 -8.17
C SER A 69 -7.43 14.79 -7.89
N ARG A 70 -7.07 14.48 -6.64
CA ARG A 70 -6.67 13.14 -6.21
C ARG A 70 -7.83 12.17 -5.98
N GLN A 71 -9.07 12.64 -5.99
CA GLN A 71 -10.26 11.81 -5.73
C GLN A 71 -10.84 11.17 -7.01
N ARG A 72 -10.30 11.51 -8.19
CA ARG A 72 -10.81 11.07 -9.52
C ARG A 72 -9.91 10.05 -10.25
N ALA A 73 -8.89 9.50 -9.59
CA ALA A 73 -8.04 8.42 -10.10
C ALA A 73 -8.23 7.18 -9.22
#